data_AF-A0A139ANA3-F1
#
_entry.id   AF-A0A139ANA3-F1
#
_cell.length_a   1.000
_cell.length_b   1.000
_cell.length_c   1.000
_cell.angle_alpha   90.00
_cell.angle_beta   90.00
_cell.angle_gamma   90.00
#
_symmetry.space_group_name_H-M   'P 1'
#
loop_
_entity.id
_entity.type
_entity.pdbx_description
1 polymer ?
#
loop_
_entity_poly.entity_id
_entity_poly.type
_entity_poly.pdbx_seq_one_letter_code
_entity_poly.pdbx_strand_id
1 'polypeptide(L)'
;MIQEEHIPFDWKNPATWLHAINEYYNDSSRVLLRAVTGEFLVTFLFLFVVMAVGVNFSRTNISTADATLGGVSTAFVAIAAIYSFADVSGAHFNPAVTFGTVVVGKTSGIWYIAVQLLASVCATLWLMLVFPVIDGVKASDLAIVDVGADASLTRAFFMELTLTFILVYVIFATAFETVDTSNKVIVNGKESKVGQNLTIYTTSGDSKSGFAPLAIGLTLGFLCFIGGSVSGGAFNPARAFGPAVITGVWNNHWLYWVGE
;
A
#
# COMPACT_ATOMS: atom_id res chain seq x y z
N MET A 1 16.33 -30.37 0.74
CA MET A 1 17.32 -29.91 -0.24
C MET A 1 17.08 -30.71 -1.51
N ILE A 2 16.29 -30.17 -2.44
CA ILE A 2 16.17 -30.74 -3.79
C ILE A 2 17.31 -30.08 -4.55
N GLN A 3 18.31 -30.85 -4.99
CA GLN A 3 19.30 -30.34 -5.93
C GLN A 3 18.59 -30.13 -7.27
N GLU A 4 18.44 -28.88 -7.68
CA GLU A 4 18.02 -28.56 -9.04
C GLU A 4 19.17 -28.96 -9.97
N GLU A 5 18.93 -29.94 -10.85
CA GLU A 5 19.86 -30.27 -11.93
C GLU A 5 19.92 -29.07 -12.89
N HIS A 6 21.05 -28.39 -12.90
CA HIS A 6 21.27 -27.27 -13.81
C HIS A 6 21.50 -27.81 -15.23
N ILE A 7 20.43 -27.88 -16.03
CA ILE A 7 20.51 -28.30 -17.44
C ILE A 7 21.15 -27.14 -18.24
N PRO A 8 22.32 -27.31 -18.87
CA PRO A 8 22.96 -26.25 -19.66
C PRO A 8 22.09 -25.85 -20.86
N PHE A 9 21.95 -24.54 -21.10
CA PHE A 9 21.16 -24.03 -22.23
C PHE A 9 21.84 -24.35 -23.58
N ASP A 10 21.17 -25.16 -24.42
CA ASP A 10 21.65 -25.55 -25.75
C ASP A 10 20.68 -25.07 -26.84
N TRP A 11 21.19 -24.22 -27.72
CA TRP A 11 20.46 -23.67 -28.85
C TRP A 11 20.10 -24.64 -29.99
N LYS A 12 20.45 -25.91 -29.88
CA LYS A 12 20.08 -26.95 -30.84
C LYS A 12 19.09 -27.95 -30.25
N ASN A 13 18.78 -27.85 -28.96
CA ASN A 13 17.95 -28.82 -28.26
C ASN A 13 16.61 -28.22 -27.82
N PRO A 14 15.48 -28.60 -28.46
CA PRO A 14 14.13 -28.19 -28.08
C PRO A 14 13.80 -28.26 -26.57
N ALA A 15 14.36 -29.23 -25.86
CA ALA A 15 14.08 -29.46 -24.45
C ALA A 15 14.68 -28.40 -23.53
N THR A 16 15.85 -27.84 -23.86
CA THR A 16 16.52 -26.84 -23.02
C THR A 16 15.82 -25.48 -23.08
N TRP A 17 15.18 -25.13 -24.21
CA TRP A 17 14.36 -23.91 -24.28
C TRP A 17 13.07 -24.06 -23.50
N LEU A 18 12.39 -25.21 -23.61
CA LEU A 18 11.16 -25.46 -22.87
C LEU A 18 11.43 -25.46 -21.36
N HIS A 19 12.53 -26.05 -20.92
CA HIS A 19 12.95 -25.97 -19.52
C HIS A 19 13.21 -24.53 -19.09
N ALA A 20 14.00 -23.76 -19.85
CA ALA A 20 14.31 -22.36 -19.53
C ALA A 20 13.06 -21.47 -19.50
N ILE A 21 12.12 -21.65 -20.44
CA ILE A 21 10.83 -20.94 -20.45
C ILE A 21 10.01 -21.31 -19.21
N ASN A 22 9.95 -22.59 -18.88
CA ASN A 22 9.17 -23.07 -17.75
C ASN A 22 9.77 -22.60 -16.41
N GLU A 23 11.09 -22.64 -16.27
CA GLU A 23 11.82 -22.15 -15.11
C GLU A 23 11.64 -20.64 -14.92
N TYR A 24 11.81 -19.86 -16.01
CA TYR A 24 11.55 -18.42 -16.00
C TYR A 24 10.11 -18.09 -15.58
N TYR A 25 9.13 -18.81 -16.12
CA TYR A 25 7.72 -18.62 -15.78
C TYR A 25 7.43 -19.01 -14.32
N ASN A 26 8.04 -20.09 -13.84
CA ASN A 26 7.84 -20.59 -12.47
C ASN A 26 8.49 -19.65 -11.44
N ASP A 27 9.68 -19.12 -11.73
CA ASP A 27 10.35 -18.15 -10.86
C ASP A 27 9.60 -16.81 -10.83
N SER A 28 9.17 -16.32 -12.00
CA SER A 28 8.32 -15.12 -12.10
C SER A 28 6.99 -15.28 -11.34
N SER A 29 6.38 -16.46 -11.40
CA SER A 29 5.14 -16.77 -10.68
C SER A 29 5.33 -16.79 -9.17
N ARG A 30 6.46 -17.33 -8.68
CA ARG A 30 6.81 -17.33 -7.24
C ARG A 30 7.05 -15.92 -6.73
N VAL A 31 7.76 -15.08 -7.49
CA VAL A 31 7.99 -13.67 -7.14
C VAL A 31 6.66 -12.92 -7.07
N LEU A 32 5.79 -13.08 -8.07
CA LEU A 32 4.47 -12.46 -8.07
C LEU A 32 3.63 -12.93 -6.88
N LEU A 33 3.59 -14.24 -6.60
CA LEU A 33 2.85 -14.79 -5.48
C LEU A 33 3.34 -14.23 -4.14
N ARG A 34 4.66 -14.14 -3.95
CA ARG A 34 5.28 -13.53 -2.76
C ARG A 34 4.86 -12.07 -2.61
N ALA A 35 4.92 -11.31 -3.68
CA ALA A 35 4.61 -9.89 -3.68
C ALA A 35 3.11 -9.64 -3.40
N VAL A 36 2.22 -10.38 -4.07
CA VAL A 36 0.76 -10.30 -3.89
C VAL A 36 0.35 -10.73 -2.47
N THR A 37 0.97 -11.78 -1.92
CA THR A 37 0.74 -12.19 -0.52
C THR A 37 1.24 -11.12 0.45
N GLY A 38 2.39 -10.51 0.16
CA GLY A 38 2.93 -9.37 0.91
C GLY A 38 1.97 -8.19 0.92
N GLU A 39 1.44 -7.79 -0.25
CA GLU A 39 0.46 -6.71 -0.37
C GLU A 39 -0.84 -6.99 0.37
N PHE A 40 -1.34 -8.22 0.31
CA PHE A 40 -2.51 -8.60 1.11
C PHE A 40 -2.23 -8.39 2.60
N LEU A 41 -1.13 -8.97 3.11
CA LEU A 41 -0.84 -8.96 4.54
C LEU A 41 -0.54 -7.55 5.05
N VAL A 42 0.25 -6.77 4.32
CA VAL A 42 0.60 -5.40 4.71
C VAL A 42 -0.61 -4.48 4.69
N THR A 43 -1.50 -4.60 3.69
CA THR A 43 -2.76 -3.84 3.64
C THR A 43 -3.69 -4.23 4.77
N PHE A 44 -3.82 -5.54 5.05
CA PHE A 44 -4.65 -6.04 6.14
C PHE A 44 -4.20 -5.47 7.49
N LEU A 45 -2.90 -5.57 7.79
CA LEU A 45 -2.34 -5.09 9.07
C LEU A 45 -2.45 -3.57 9.19
N PHE A 46 -2.11 -2.85 8.13
CA PHE A 46 -2.19 -1.38 8.09
C PHE A 46 -3.63 -0.91 8.33
N LEU A 47 -4.60 -1.39 7.53
CA LEU A 47 -5.99 -0.97 7.64
C LEU A 47 -6.63 -1.42 8.95
N PHE A 48 -6.30 -2.62 9.46
CA PHE A 48 -6.80 -3.05 10.77
C PHE A 48 -6.39 -2.07 11.87
N VAL A 49 -5.12 -1.67 11.95
CA VAL A 49 -4.65 -0.73 12.97
C VAL A 49 -5.31 0.64 12.82
N VAL A 50 -5.34 1.19 11.60
CA VAL A 50 -5.96 2.50 11.33
C VAL A 50 -7.43 2.52 11.75
N MET A 51 -8.20 1.49 11.37
CA MET A 51 -9.62 1.40 11.73
C MET A 51 -9.81 1.12 13.23
N ALA A 52 -9.00 0.23 13.82
CA ALA A 52 -9.09 -0.14 15.24
C ALA A 52 -8.87 1.06 16.16
N VAL A 53 -7.97 1.97 15.81
CA VAL A 53 -7.74 3.20 16.57
C VAL A 53 -8.98 4.10 16.54
N GLY A 54 -9.61 4.28 15.37
CA GLY A 54 -10.87 4.99 15.23
C GLY A 54 -12.00 4.39 16.08
N VAL A 55 -12.20 3.07 15.98
CA VAL A 55 -13.18 2.34 16.79
C VAL A 55 -12.90 2.54 18.28
N ASN A 56 -11.64 2.40 18.72
CA ASN A 56 -11.27 2.52 20.13
C ASN A 56 -11.62 3.89 20.74
N PHE A 57 -11.55 4.98 19.97
CA PHE A 57 -12.01 6.30 20.46
C PHE A 57 -13.50 6.32 20.74
N SER A 58 -14.30 5.82 19.80
CA SER A 58 -15.75 5.74 19.97
C SER A 58 -16.14 4.90 21.18
N ARG A 59 -15.30 3.95 21.61
CA ARG A 59 -15.53 3.12 22.80
C ARG A 59 -15.17 3.77 24.13
N THR A 60 -14.19 4.67 24.14
CA THR A 60 -13.66 5.24 25.38
C THR A 60 -14.37 6.52 25.81
N ASN A 61 -15.38 6.99 25.06
CA ASN A 61 -16.13 8.23 25.30
C ASN A 61 -15.23 9.46 25.48
N ILE A 62 -14.02 9.43 24.92
CA ILE A 62 -13.16 10.61 24.82
C ILE A 62 -13.82 11.51 23.77
N SER A 63 -14.35 12.66 24.22
CA SER A 63 -15.27 13.55 23.50
C SER A 63 -14.74 14.16 22.20
N THR A 64 -13.46 13.95 21.90
CA THR A 64 -12.82 14.37 20.67
C THR A 64 -12.05 13.17 20.16
N ALA A 65 -12.39 12.69 18.95
CA ALA A 65 -11.49 11.81 18.21
C ALA A 65 -10.14 12.52 18.16
N ASP A 66 -9.16 12.02 18.91
CA ASP A 66 -7.87 12.68 19.00
C ASP A 66 -7.14 12.43 17.69
N ALA A 67 -7.28 13.41 16.77
CA ALA A 67 -6.60 13.41 15.49
C ALA A 67 -5.12 13.08 15.68
N THR A 68 -4.50 13.52 16.79
CA THR A 68 -3.11 13.23 17.17
C THR A 68 -2.85 11.73 17.25
N LEU A 69 -3.63 10.98 18.02
CA LEU A 69 -3.41 9.54 18.17
C LEU A 69 -3.74 8.79 16.87
N GLY A 70 -4.77 9.22 16.12
CA GLY A 70 -5.07 8.70 14.78
C GLY A 70 -3.91 8.85 13.82
N GLY A 71 -3.32 10.04 13.70
CA GLY A 71 -2.17 10.28 12.84
C GLY A 71 -0.87 9.63 13.35
N VAL A 72 -0.59 9.67 14.65
CA VAL A 72 0.62 9.03 15.23
C VAL A 72 0.58 7.51 15.03
N SER A 73 -0.56 6.86 15.28
CA SER A 73 -0.72 5.43 15.04
C SER A 73 -0.59 5.08 13.57
N THR A 74 -1.23 5.85 12.67
CA THR A 74 -1.11 5.69 11.22
C THR A 74 0.34 5.83 10.76
N ALA A 75 1.08 6.81 11.29
CA ALA A 75 2.49 6.97 10.98
C ALA A 75 3.33 5.78 11.42
N PHE A 76 3.21 5.34 12.67
CA PHE A 76 4.02 4.24 13.17
C PHE A 76 3.71 2.91 12.51
N VAL A 77 2.43 2.60 12.26
CA VAL A 77 2.07 1.38 11.54
C VAL A 77 2.57 1.43 10.09
N ALA A 78 2.49 2.58 9.42
CA ALA A 78 3.04 2.73 8.07
C ALA A 78 4.56 2.55 8.04
N ILE A 79 5.29 3.17 8.96
CA ILE A 79 6.76 3.02 9.06
C ILE A 79 7.12 1.55 9.23
N ALA A 80 6.49 0.88 10.20
CA ALA A 80 6.74 -0.54 10.48
C ALA A 80 6.36 -1.43 9.27
N ALA A 81 5.22 -1.16 8.65
CA ALA A 81 4.73 -1.86 7.47
C ALA A 81 5.72 -1.74 6.29
N ILE A 82 6.16 -0.52 5.97
CA ILE A 82 7.09 -0.30 4.85
C ILE A 82 8.43 -0.96 5.15
N TYR A 83 9.00 -0.79 6.35
CA TYR A 83 10.25 -1.48 6.71
C TYR A 83 10.13 -3.02 6.64
N SER A 84 8.95 -3.58 6.90
CA SER A 84 8.74 -5.03 6.91
C SER A 84 8.44 -5.61 5.53
N PHE A 85 7.80 -4.85 4.63
CA PHE A 85 7.23 -5.37 3.39
C PHE A 85 7.78 -4.72 2.10
N ALA A 86 8.59 -3.66 2.19
CA ALA A 86 9.18 -3.01 1.01
C ALA A 86 9.98 -4.00 0.15
N ASP A 87 10.82 -4.84 0.76
CA ASP A 87 11.63 -5.83 0.03
C ASP A 87 10.82 -7.06 -0.44
N VAL A 88 9.60 -7.23 0.09
CA VAL A 88 8.70 -8.34 -0.26
C VAL A 88 7.84 -7.98 -1.46
N SER A 89 7.28 -6.77 -1.46
CA SER A 89 6.20 -6.33 -2.35
C SER A 89 6.32 -4.91 -2.87
N GLY A 90 7.21 -4.09 -2.31
CA GLY A 90 7.22 -2.63 -2.48
C GLY A 90 6.37 -1.89 -1.46
N ALA A 91 5.53 -2.60 -0.69
CA ALA A 91 4.65 -2.06 0.35
C ALA A 91 3.81 -0.88 -0.17
N HIS A 92 2.97 -1.14 -1.17
CA HIS A 92 2.06 -0.13 -1.69
C HIS A 92 0.85 0.06 -0.78
N PHE A 93 0.21 -1.06 -0.38
CA PHE A 93 -0.98 -1.16 0.49
C PHE A 93 -2.11 -0.15 0.22
N ASN A 94 -2.15 0.37 -1.00
CA ASN A 94 -3.01 1.46 -1.43
C ASN A 94 -3.20 1.38 -2.95
N PRO A 95 -4.45 1.23 -3.43
CA PRO A 95 -4.75 1.24 -4.85
C PRO A 95 -4.29 2.49 -5.61
N ALA A 96 -4.38 3.68 -5.01
CA ALA A 96 -3.92 4.93 -5.63
C ALA A 96 -2.40 4.97 -5.82
N VAL A 97 -1.64 4.52 -4.81
CA VAL A 97 -0.18 4.36 -4.91
C VAL A 97 0.18 3.36 -6.00
N THR A 98 -0.50 2.21 -6.01
CA THR A 98 -0.30 1.17 -7.01
C THR A 98 -0.60 1.70 -8.41
N PHE A 99 -1.72 2.41 -8.59
CA PHE A 99 -2.06 3.03 -9.86
C PHE A 99 -0.99 4.03 -10.32
N GLY A 100 -0.48 4.88 -9.42
CA GLY A 100 0.65 5.77 -9.71
C GLY A 100 1.86 5.01 -10.28
N THR A 101 2.21 3.86 -9.67
CA THR A 101 3.30 3.00 -10.17
C THR A 101 3.00 2.32 -11.51
N VAL A 102 1.73 2.05 -11.82
CA VAL A 102 1.32 1.55 -13.15
C VAL A 102 1.50 2.64 -14.20
N VAL A 103 1.06 3.87 -13.92
CA VAL A 103 1.14 5.02 -14.84
C VAL A 103 2.58 5.31 -15.25
N VAL A 104 3.53 5.23 -14.30
CA VAL A 104 4.96 5.43 -14.60
C VAL A 104 5.67 4.16 -15.13
N GLY A 105 4.94 3.08 -15.39
CA GLY A 105 5.46 1.86 -15.99
C GLY A 105 6.33 1.00 -15.06
N LYS A 106 6.12 1.07 -13.74
CA LYS A 106 6.90 0.34 -12.73
C LYS A 106 6.30 -1.02 -12.36
N THR A 107 5.00 -1.22 -12.55
CA THR A 107 4.31 -2.50 -12.28
C THR A 107 3.04 -2.67 -13.13
N SER A 108 2.51 -3.90 -13.22
CA SER A 108 1.23 -4.20 -13.87
C SER A 108 0.02 -4.08 -12.93
N GLY A 109 0.23 -3.91 -11.61
CA GLY A 109 -0.66 -3.35 -10.59
C GLY A 109 -2.03 -4.00 -10.30
N ILE A 110 -2.61 -4.76 -11.22
CA ILE A 110 -3.99 -5.27 -11.09
C ILE A 110 -4.14 -6.25 -9.93
N TRP A 111 -3.17 -7.17 -9.77
CA TRP A 111 -3.19 -8.14 -8.68
C TRP A 111 -3.00 -7.48 -7.32
N TYR A 112 -2.21 -6.41 -7.26
CA TYR A 112 -2.00 -5.62 -6.04
C TYR A 112 -3.30 -4.95 -5.62
N ILE A 113 -3.97 -4.25 -6.55
CA ILE A 113 -5.25 -3.59 -6.27
C ILE A 113 -6.29 -4.62 -5.81
N ALA A 114 -6.39 -5.76 -6.51
CA ALA A 114 -7.34 -6.82 -6.14
C ALA A 114 -7.12 -7.33 -4.70
N VAL A 115 -5.88 -7.62 -4.31
CA VAL A 115 -5.61 -8.11 -2.96
C VAL A 115 -5.64 -7.04 -1.89
N GLN A 116 -5.35 -5.77 -2.21
CA GLN A 116 -5.54 -4.64 -1.30
C GLN A 116 -7.01 -4.46 -0.95
N LEU A 117 -7.91 -4.56 -1.94
CA LEU A 117 -9.36 -4.49 -1.72
C LEU A 117 -9.87 -5.69 -0.91
N LEU A 118 -9.39 -6.91 -1.22
CA LEU A 118 -9.72 -8.10 -0.44
C LEU A 118 -9.22 -7.97 1.02
N ALA A 119 -7.99 -7.49 1.20
CA ALA A 119 -7.40 -7.27 2.52
C ALA A 119 -8.18 -6.25 3.34
N SER A 120 -8.72 -5.20 2.70
CA SER A 120 -9.59 -4.24 3.36
C SER A 120 -10.86 -4.87 3.90
N VAL A 121 -11.57 -5.66 3.07
CA VAL A 121 -12.76 -6.40 3.50
C VAL A 121 -12.42 -7.34 4.66
N CYS A 122 -11.31 -8.09 4.57
CA CYS A 122 -10.84 -8.96 5.64
C CYS A 122 -10.49 -8.19 6.92
N ALA A 123 -9.86 -7.02 6.82
CA ALA A 123 -9.52 -6.18 7.97
C ALA A 123 -10.77 -5.65 8.65
N THR A 124 -11.80 -5.25 7.90
CA THR A 124 -13.10 -4.83 8.46
C THR A 124 -13.83 -5.99 9.14
N LEU A 125 -13.81 -7.19 8.56
CA LEU A 125 -14.37 -8.39 9.20
C LEU A 125 -13.61 -8.77 10.48
N TRP A 126 -12.28 -8.68 10.45
CA TRP A 126 -11.44 -8.94 11.62
C TRP A 126 -11.69 -7.92 12.73
N LEU A 127 -11.91 -6.65 12.36
CA LEU A 127 -12.32 -5.60 13.28
C LEU A 127 -13.63 -5.96 14.00
N MET A 128 -14.63 -6.49 13.28
CA MET A 128 -15.89 -6.96 13.88
C MET A 128 -15.71 -8.18 14.78
N LEU A 129 -14.73 -9.04 14.49
CA LEU A 129 -14.42 -10.19 15.34
C LEU A 129 -13.77 -9.77 16.67
N VAL A 130 -12.91 -8.75 16.64
CA VAL A 130 -12.11 -8.32 17.79
C VAL A 130 -12.86 -7.31 18.67
N PHE A 131 -13.60 -6.37 18.08
CA PHE A 131 -14.29 -5.32 18.82
C PHE A 131 -15.77 -5.65 19.06
N PRO A 132 -16.24 -5.63 20.31
CA PRO A 132 -17.64 -5.93 20.59
C PRO A 132 -18.55 -4.76 20.21
N VAL A 133 -19.81 -5.08 19.90
CA VAL A 133 -20.88 -4.10 19.63
C VAL A 133 -21.13 -3.23 20.86
N ILE A 134 -21.26 -1.91 20.68
CA ILE A 134 -21.64 -0.95 21.73
C ILE A 134 -22.95 -0.30 21.33
N ASP A 135 -23.97 -0.34 22.19
CA ASP A 135 -25.25 0.33 22.00
C ASP A 135 -25.90 0.07 20.62
N GLY A 136 -25.72 -1.15 20.10
CA GLY A 136 -26.23 -1.57 18.79
C GLY A 136 -25.36 -1.17 17.59
N VAL A 137 -24.29 -0.40 17.79
CA VAL A 137 -23.34 0.04 16.76
C VAL A 137 -22.21 -0.97 16.60
N LYS A 138 -22.01 -1.48 15.38
CA LYS A 138 -20.93 -2.43 15.08
C LYS A 138 -19.63 -1.68 14.82
N ALA A 139 -18.50 -2.36 15.06
CA ALA A 139 -17.18 -1.78 14.80
C ALA A 139 -16.99 -1.37 13.33
N SER A 140 -17.63 -2.07 12.39
CA SER A 140 -17.63 -1.70 10.97
C SER A 140 -18.28 -0.35 10.68
N ASP A 141 -19.34 0.00 11.42
CA ASP A 141 -20.09 1.26 11.24
C ASP A 141 -19.25 2.46 11.69
N LEU A 142 -18.38 2.24 12.69
CA LEU A 142 -17.43 3.22 13.22
C LEU A 142 -16.15 3.34 12.36
N ALA A 143 -15.95 2.42 11.42
CA ALA A 143 -14.78 2.42 10.54
C ALA A 143 -15.03 3.15 9.21
N ILE A 144 -16.26 3.58 8.94
CA ILE A 144 -16.64 4.30 7.71
C ILE A 144 -15.91 5.66 7.63
N VAL A 145 -15.47 6.03 6.44
CA VAL A 145 -15.11 7.41 6.09
C VAL A 145 -16.29 8.06 5.40
N ASP A 146 -16.62 9.27 5.82
CA ASP A 146 -17.70 10.04 5.21
C ASP A 146 -17.32 11.52 5.17
N VAL A 147 -18.03 12.26 4.33
CA VAL A 147 -17.91 13.71 4.19
C VAL A 147 -18.37 14.37 5.49
N GLY A 148 -17.61 15.36 5.96
CA GLY A 148 -17.98 16.13 7.15
C GLY A 148 -19.35 16.77 7.00
N ALA A 149 -20.12 16.83 8.10
CA ALA A 149 -21.52 17.28 8.08
C ALA A 149 -21.69 18.73 7.56
N ASP A 150 -20.67 19.56 7.70
CA ASP A 150 -20.61 20.95 7.23
C ASP A 150 -19.83 21.11 5.91
N ALA A 151 -19.24 20.04 5.38
CA ALA A 151 -18.46 20.04 4.16
C ALA A 151 -19.31 19.76 2.91
N SER A 152 -19.09 20.53 1.85
CA SER A 152 -19.66 20.25 0.53
C SER A 152 -18.84 19.18 -0.22
N LEU A 153 -19.48 18.39 -1.09
CA LEU A 153 -18.82 17.37 -1.93
C LEU A 153 -17.61 17.89 -2.70
N THR A 154 -17.66 19.11 -3.24
CA THR A 154 -16.53 19.72 -3.96
C THR A 154 -15.30 19.90 -3.06
N ARG A 155 -15.52 20.32 -1.79
CA ARG A 155 -14.44 20.50 -0.82
C ARG A 155 -13.85 19.15 -0.41
N ALA A 156 -14.70 18.14 -0.22
CA ALA A 156 -14.25 16.78 0.07
C ALA A 156 -13.45 16.17 -1.09
N PHE A 157 -13.89 16.38 -2.33
CA PHE A 157 -13.15 15.95 -3.53
C PHE A 157 -11.73 16.56 -3.57
N PHE A 158 -11.61 17.88 -3.46
CA PHE A 158 -10.30 18.53 -3.47
C PHE A 158 -9.45 18.19 -2.25
N MET A 159 -10.08 17.88 -1.11
CA MET A 159 -9.38 17.36 0.05
C MET A 159 -8.72 16.01 -0.28
N GLU A 160 -9.48 14.99 -0.69
CA GLU A 160 -8.93 13.66 -1.03
C GLU A 160 -7.88 13.74 -2.15
N LEU A 161 -8.11 14.58 -3.17
CA LEU A 161 -7.14 14.83 -4.24
C LEU A 161 -5.83 15.39 -3.71
N THR A 162 -5.90 16.36 -2.80
CA THR A 162 -4.70 16.98 -2.25
C THR A 162 -3.95 16.03 -1.33
N LEU A 163 -4.65 15.30 -0.46
CA LEU A 163 -4.05 14.34 0.47
C LEU A 163 -3.35 13.22 -0.30
N THR A 164 -4.04 12.61 -1.26
CA THR A 164 -3.49 11.51 -2.07
C THR A 164 -2.35 11.98 -2.95
N PHE A 165 -2.46 13.18 -3.55
CA PHE A 165 -1.35 13.76 -4.31
C PHE A 165 -0.10 13.93 -3.45
N ILE A 166 -0.22 14.47 -2.23
CA ILE A 166 0.92 14.64 -1.32
C ILE A 166 1.52 13.27 -0.98
N LEU A 167 0.70 12.28 -0.63
CA LEU A 167 1.15 10.92 -0.31
C LEU A 167 1.92 10.30 -1.48
N VAL A 168 1.31 10.23 -2.66
CA VAL A 168 1.90 9.62 -3.85
C VAL A 168 3.17 10.38 -4.26
N TYR A 169 3.15 11.72 -4.22
CA TYR A 169 4.33 12.54 -4.49
C TYR A 169 5.49 12.21 -3.54
N VAL A 170 5.26 12.14 -2.23
CA VAL A 170 6.32 11.81 -1.25
C VAL A 170 6.87 10.41 -1.50
N ILE A 171 6.00 9.44 -1.81
CA ILE A 171 6.43 8.08 -2.18
C ILE A 171 7.37 8.12 -3.38
N PHE A 172 6.97 8.79 -4.47
CA PHE A 172 7.83 8.93 -5.65
C PHE A 172 9.13 9.69 -5.35
N ALA A 173 9.07 10.76 -4.57
CA ALA A 173 10.23 11.60 -4.27
C ALA A 173 11.25 10.91 -3.33
N THR A 174 10.83 9.93 -2.54
CA THR A 174 11.67 9.30 -1.50
C THR A 174 12.01 7.85 -1.79
N ALA A 175 11.09 7.06 -2.32
CA ALA A 175 11.28 5.63 -2.58
C ALA A 175 11.75 5.33 -4.00
N PHE A 176 11.50 6.22 -4.97
CA PHE A 176 11.86 6.01 -6.37
C PHE A 176 13.05 6.89 -6.76
N GLU A 177 14.25 6.35 -6.61
CA GLU A 177 15.46 6.99 -7.12
C GLU A 177 15.83 6.39 -8.49
N THR A 178 16.13 7.26 -9.46
CA THR A 178 16.80 6.87 -10.69
C THR A 178 18.30 7.02 -10.48
N VAL A 179 19.01 5.91 -10.32
CA VAL A 179 20.48 5.95 -10.35
C VAL A 179 20.92 6.14 -11.80
N ASP A 180 21.55 7.27 -12.09
CA ASP A 180 22.30 7.46 -13.34
C ASP A 180 23.53 6.55 -13.30
N THR A 181 23.38 5.32 -13.77
CA THR A 181 24.47 4.34 -13.90
C THR A 181 25.25 4.62 -15.19
N SER A 182 25.70 5.87 -15.34
CA SER A 182 26.71 6.23 -16.34
C SER A 182 28.02 5.43 -16.12
N ASN A 183 28.17 4.81 -14.94
CA ASN A 183 29.23 3.84 -14.65
C ASN A 183 28.70 2.41 -14.45
N LYS A 184 29.33 1.52 -15.21
CA LYS A 184 29.22 0.05 -15.26
C LYS A 184 28.93 -0.59 -13.90
N VAL A 185 28.01 -1.55 -13.87
CA VAL A 185 27.81 -2.43 -12.71
C VAL A 185 28.45 -3.79 -13.00
N ILE A 186 29.23 -4.28 -12.04
CA ILE A 186 29.85 -5.62 -12.10
C ILE A 186 28.89 -6.61 -11.45
N VAL A 187 28.29 -7.48 -12.26
CA VAL A 187 27.47 -8.61 -11.78
C VAL A 187 28.23 -9.89 -12.11
N ASN A 188 28.54 -10.72 -11.11
CA ASN A 188 29.31 -11.96 -11.27
C ASN A 188 30.65 -11.77 -12.02
N GLY A 189 31.37 -10.69 -11.73
CA GLY A 189 32.66 -10.38 -12.36
C GLY A 189 32.55 -9.93 -13.84
N LYS A 190 31.34 -9.73 -14.36
CA LYS A 190 31.12 -9.23 -15.73
C LYS A 190 30.47 -7.84 -15.68
N GLU A 191 31.09 -6.89 -16.38
CA GLU A 191 30.50 -5.58 -16.60
C GLU A 191 29.23 -5.72 -17.44
N SER A 192 28.09 -5.29 -16.90
CA SER A 192 26.83 -5.21 -17.64
C SER A 192 26.41 -3.75 -17.78
N LYS A 193 25.94 -3.37 -18.98
CA LYS A 193 25.24 -2.10 -19.18
C LYS A 193 23.90 -2.21 -18.46
N VAL A 194 23.75 -1.48 -17.36
CA VAL A 194 22.47 -1.40 -16.66
C VAL A 194 21.50 -0.64 -17.57
N GLY A 195 20.32 -1.21 -17.80
CA GLY A 195 19.25 -0.47 -18.45
C GLY A 195 18.93 0.76 -17.61
N GLN A 196 18.84 1.93 -18.24
CA GLN A 196 18.31 3.12 -17.58
C GLN A 196 16.96 2.74 -16.93
N ASN A 197 16.73 3.16 -15.68
CA ASN A 197 15.51 2.93 -14.87
C ASN A 197 15.50 1.75 -13.86
N LEU A 198 16.64 1.39 -13.25
CA LEU A 198 16.61 0.52 -12.07
C LEU A 198 16.04 1.29 -10.87
N THR A 199 14.78 1.04 -10.52
CA THR A 199 14.17 1.51 -9.27
C THR A 199 14.64 0.60 -8.16
N ILE A 200 15.43 1.14 -7.25
CA ILE A 200 15.84 0.40 -6.07
C ILE A 200 14.95 0.86 -4.90
N TYR A 201 13.99 0.02 -4.52
CA TYR A 201 13.47 0.04 -3.16
C TYR A 201 14.61 -0.50 -2.28
N THR A 202 15.49 0.37 -1.78
CA THR A 202 16.52 -0.09 -0.86
C THR A 202 16.48 0.71 0.42
N THR A 203 16.47 -0.02 1.52
CA THR A 203 16.73 0.49 2.87
C THR A 203 18.23 0.80 3.09
N SER A 204 19.06 0.74 2.04
CA SER A 204 20.49 1.06 2.06
C SER A 204 20.74 2.47 2.59
N GLY A 205 21.57 2.56 3.62
CA GLY A 205 21.89 3.79 4.34
C GLY A 205 22.63 4.86 3.52
N ASP A 206 23.09 4.54 2.31
CA ASP A 206 23.81 5.46 1.44
C ASP A 206 22.91 6.20 0.43
N SER A 207 21.59 6.00 0.49
CA SER A 207 20.61 6.57 -0.45
C SER A 207 19.39 7.16 0.25
N LYS A 208 18.68 8.10 -0.41
CA LYS A 208 17.46 8.71 0.15
C LYS A 208 16.38 7.66 0.45
N SER A 209 16.41 6.53 -0.25
CA SER A 209 15.45 5.44 -0.08
C SER A 209 15.55 4.73 1.28
N GLY A 210 16.70 4.81 1.98
CA GLY A 210 16.83 4.36 3.37
C GLY A 210 15.92 5.09 4.36
N PHE A 211 15.58 6.34 4.04
CA PHE A 211 14.70 7.20 4.84
C PHE A 211 13.24 7.21 4.35
N ALA A 212 12.96 6.58 3.20
CA ALA A 212 11.63 6.56 2.60
C ALA A 212 10.53 6.03 3.55
N PRO A 213 10.74 4.93 4.30
CA PRO A 213 9.71 4.43 5.24
C PRO A 213 9.32 5.49 6.28
N LEU A 214 10.30 6.24 6.80
CA LEU A 214 10.08 7.30 7.77
C LEU A 214 9.35 8.49 7.15
N ALA A 215 9.79 8.96 5.97
CA ALA A 215 9.16 10.07 5.28
C ALA A 215 7.70 9.77 4.87
N ILE A 216 7.45 8.58 4.31
CA ILE A 216 6.12 8.15 3.87
C ILE A 216 5.19 7.98 5.08
N GLY A 217 5.64 7.30 6.12
CA GLY A 217 4.80 7.08 7.30
C GLY A 217 4.47 8.37 8.06
N LEU A 218 5.45 9.25 8.28
CA LEU A 218 5.17 10.56 8.88
C LEU A 218 4.22 11.40 8.02
N THR A 219 4.32 11.29 6.69
CA THR A 219 3.37 11.94 5.77
C THR A 219 1.97 11.39 5.99
N LEU A 220 1.77 10.05 5.98
CA LEU A 220 0.48 9.42 6.25
C LEU A 220 -0.14 9.91 7.57
N GLY A 221 0.65 9.98 8.65
CA GLY A 221 0.18 10.49 9.93
C GLY A 221 -0.22 11.97 9.90
N PHE A 222 0.55 12.81 9.22
CA PHE A 222 0.24 14.23 9.07
C PHE A 222 -1.04 14.46 8.24
N LEU A 223 -1.26 13.67 7.19
CA LEU A 223 -2.46 13.75 6.37
C LEU A 223 -3.73 13.42 7.17
N CYS A 224 -3.66 12.51 8.15
CA CYS A 224 -4.76 12.26 9.07
C CYS A 224 -5.15 13.50 9.90
N PHE A 225 -4.21 14.41 10.19
CA PHE A 225 -4.51 15.65 10.91
C PHE A 225 -5.24 16.68 10.04
N ILE A 226 -5.19 16.54 8.72
CA ILE A 226 -5.74 17.51 7.76
C ILE A 226 -7.13 17.06 7.27
N GLY A 227 -7.25 15.81 6.82
CA GLY A 227 -8.41 15.35 6.04
C GLY A 227 -9.66 15.00 6.83
N GLY A 228 -9.49 14.64 8.11
CA GLY A 228 -10.53 13.96 8.90
C GLY A 228 -11.86 14.69 8.97
N SER A 229 -11.86 16.01 9.16
CA SER A 229 -13.10 16.80 9.31
C SER A 229 -13.81 17.13 8.00
N VAL A 230 -13.15 17.01 6.85
CA VAL A 230 -13.70 17.46 5.56
C VAL A 230 -14.19 16.28 4.73
N SER A 231 -13.38 15.24 4.56
CA SER A 231 -13.68 14.09 3.70
C SER A 231 -13.62 12.75 4.43
N GLY A 232 -13.27 12.75 5.72
CA GLY A 232 -12.92 11.55 6.48
C GLY A 232 -11.44 11.16 6.36
N GLY A 233 -10.69 11.79 5.44
CA GLY A 233 -9.25 11.60 5.26
C GLY A 233 -8.90 10.16 4.91
N ALA A 234 -9.37 9.68 3.76
CA ALA A 234 -9.15 8.30 3.34
C ALA A 234 -7.81 8.12 2.62
N PHE A 235 -7.53 8.93 1.59
CA PHE A 235 -6.35 8.93 0.72
C PHE A 235 -5.86 7.54 0.30
N ASN A 236 -6.77 6.57 0.27
CA ASN A 236 -6.56 5.17 -0.01
C ASN A 236 -7.91 4.49 -0.35
N PRO A 237 -8.12 4.02 -1.61
CA PRO A 237 -9.45 3.53 -1.98
C PRO A 237 -9.82 2.27 -1.21
N ALA A 238 -8.81 1.44 -0.88
CA ALA A 238 -9.00 0.27 -0.04
C ALA A 238 -9.45 0.66 1.37
N ARG A 239 -8.97 1.76 1.95
CA ARG A 239 -9.40 2.23 3.30
C ARG A 239 -10.88 2.56 3.35
N ALA A 240 -11.45 3.10 2.28
CA ALA A 240 -12.87 3.39 2.17
C ALA A 240 -13.70 2.15 1.81
N PHE A 241 -13.17 1.28 0.94
CA PHE A 241 -13.91 0.17 0.33
C PHE A 241 -14.39 -0.91 1.31
N GLY A 242 -13.51 -1.44 2.16
CA GLY A 242 -13.84 -2.54 3.08
C GLY A 242 -15.01 -2.24 4.01
N PRO A 243 -14.98 -1.10 4.74
CA PRO A 243 -16.12 -0.64 5.55
C PRO A 243 -17.41 -0.52 4.73
N ALA A 244 -17.36 0.07 3.53
CA ALA A 244 -18.54 0.23 2.67
C ALA A 244 -19.16 -1.12 2.24
N VAL A 245 -18.32 -2.11 1.87
CA VAL A 245 -18.78 -3.46 1.51
C VAL A 245 -19.46 -4.16 2.68
N ILE A 246 -18.88 -4.09 3.88
CA ILE A 246 -19.40 -4.80 5.05
C ILE A 246 -20.66 -4.15 5.64
N THR A 247 -20.72 -2.82 5.62
CA THR A 247 -21.85 -2.07 6.17
C THR A 247 -22.98 -1.87 5.17
N GLY A 248 -22.69 -1.95 3.87
CA GLY A 248 -23.61 -1.60 2.80
C GLY A 248 -23.81 -0.08 2.62
N VAL A 249 -23.00 0.75 3.28
CA VAL A 249 -23.07 2.21 3.20
C VAL A 249 -22.09 2.72 2.13
N TRP A 250 -22.62 3.25 1.03
CA TRP A 250 -21.86 3.71 -0.14
C TRP A 250 -21.99 5.21 -0.42
N ASN A 251 -22.36 6.00 0.59
CA ASN A 251 -22.58 7.44 0.46
C ASN A 251 -21.34 8.12 -0.11
N ASN A 252 -21.52 8.89 -1.20
CA ASN A 252 -20.47 9.67 -1.86
C ASN A 252 -19.19 8.88 -2.19
N HIS A 253 -19.27 7.54 -2.26
CA HIS A 253 -18.10 6.68 -2.28
C HIS A 253 -17.20 6.89 -3.50
N TRP A 254 -17.78 7.40 -4.60
CA TRP A 254 -17.04 7.78 -5.81
C TRP A 254 -15.90 8.78 -5.54
N LEU A 255 -16.01 9.60 -4.48
CA LEU A 255 -14.97 10.54 -4.08
C LEU A 255 -13.65 9.82 -3.78
N TYR A 256 -13.71 8.67 -3.12
CA TYR A 256 -12.54 7.86 -2.72
C TYR A 256 -11.98 6.99 -3.85
N TRP A 257 -12.49 7.15 -5.07
CA TRP A 257 -11.97 6.50 -6.28
C TRP A 257 -11.49 7.50 -7.32
N VAL A 258 -12.21 8.62 -7.48
CA VAL A 258 -11.89 9.64 -8.47
C VAL A 258 -10.98 10.71 -7.89
N GLY A 259 -11.13 11.00 -6.60
CA GLY A 259 -10.28 11.94 -5.88
C GLY A 259 -8.94 11.36 -5.46
N GLU A 260 -8.69 10.06 -5.63
CA GLU A 260 -7.47 9.38 -5.17
C GLU A 260 -6.73 8.76 -6.36
#